data_AF-A0A7Y9ZMU0-F1
#
_entry.id   AF-A0A7Y9ZMU0-F1
#
_cell.length_a   1.000
_cell.length_b   1.000
_cell.length_c   1.000
_cell.angle_alpha   90.00
_cell.angle_beta   90.00
_cell.angle_gamma   90.00
#
_symmetry.space_group_name_H-M   'P 1'
#
loop_
_entity.id
_entity.type
_entity.pdbx_description
1 polymer ?
#
loop_
_entity_poly.entity_id
_entity_poly.type
_entity_poly.pdbx_seq_one_letter_code
_entity_poly.pdbx_strand_id
1 'polypeptide(L)' 'MTEVPVPAPMPTGIDAVDRVLDLVAGLDSRPLEEHAAVFEEAHAGLRHTLDNPPTSQ' A
#
# COMPACT_ATOMS: atom_id res chain seq x y z
N MET A 1 23.27 14.51 2.15
CA MET A 1 22.63 13.63 1.16
C MET A 1 21.36 14.34 0.74
N THR A 2 21.22 14.71 -0.52
CA THR A 2 19.96 15.26 -1.02
C THR A 2 18.99 14.10 -1.12
N GLU A 3 17.96 14.09 -0.28
CA GLU A 3 16.85 13.14 -0.40
C GLU A 3 16.25 13.30 -1.80
N VAL A 4 16.29 12.23 -2.60
CA VAL A 4 15.58 12.20 -3.87
C VAL A 4 14.13 11.86 -3.51
N PRO A 5 13.16 12.75 -3.78
CA PRO A 5 11.77 12.43 -3.51
C PRO A 5 11.37 11.22 -4.34
N VAL A 6 10.98 10.14 -3.67
CA VAL A 6 10.47 8.95 -4.32
C VAL A 6 9.10 9.32 -4.89
N PRO A 7 8.88 9.21 -6.21
CA PRO A 7 7.58 9.52 -6.79
C PRO A 7 6.53 8.58 -6.20
N ALA A 8 5.37 9.16 -5.84
CA ALA A 8 4.24 8.36 -5.37
C ALA A 8 3.85 7.31 -6.42
N PRO A 9 3.54 6.08 -6.01
CA PRO A 9 3.11 5.03 -6.93
C PRO A 9 1.86 5.48 -7.68
N MET A 10 1.83 5.23 -8.99
CA MET A 10 0.66 5.53 -9.82
C MET A 10 -0.51 4.60 -9.43
N PRO A 11 -1.76 5.10 -9.44
CA PRO A 11 -2.94 4.25 -9.24
C PRO A 11 -2.95 3.09 -10.23
N THR A 12 -3.22 1.91 -9.72
CA THR A 12 -3.26 0.66 -10.48
C THR A 12 -4.61 0.44 -11.17
N GLY A 13 -5.65 1.15 -10.72
CA GLY A 13 -7.03 0.95 -11.17
C GLY A 13 -7.70 -0.26 -10.53
N ILE A 14 -7.04 -0.89 -9.55
CA ILE A 14 -7.59 -1.95 -8.72
C ILE A 14 -7.79 -1.38 -7.33
N ASP A 15 -9.05 -1.11 -6.95
CA ASP A 15 -9.40 -0.46 -5.67
C ASP A 15 -8.71 -1.08 -4.46
N ALA A 16 -8.59 -2.41 -4.43
CA ALA A 16 -7.94 -3.13 -3.34
C ALA A 16 -6.43 -2.86 -3.26
N VAL A 17 -5.76 -2.74 -4.41
CA VAL A 17 -4.32 -2.42 -4.47
C VAL A 17 -4.10 -0.94 -4.18
N ASP A 18 -4.95 -0.06 -4.71
CA ASP A 18 -4.86 1.38 -4.49
C ASP A 18 -5.05 1.72 -3.01
N ARG A 19 -5.93 1.02 -2.30
CA ARG A 19 -6.09 1.13 -0.85
C ARG A 19 -4.82 0.74 -0.07
N VAL A 20 -4.11 -0.30 -0.52
CA VAL A 20 -2.83 -0.71 0.07
C VAL A 20 -1.76 0.35 -0.16
N LEU A 21 -1.71 0.94 -1.36
CA LEU A 21 -0.80 2.05 -1.67
C LEU A 21 -1.05 3.27 -0.79
N ASP A 22 -2.32 3.64 -0.57
CA ASP A 22 -2.70 4.76 0.32
C ASP A 22 -2.32 4.48 1.78
N LEU A 23 -2.50 3.25 2.27
CA LEU A 23 -2.10 2.84 3.61
C LEU A 23 -0.59 3.01 3.84
N VAL A 24 0.22 2.60 2.87
CA VAL A 24 1.69 2.72 2.92
C VAL A 24 2.13 4.17 2.76
N ALA A 25 1.49 4.96 1.88
CA ALA A 25 1.81 6.37 1.69
C ALA A 25 1.53 7.21 2.95
N GLY A 26 0.49 6.87 3.72
CA GLY A 26 0.15 7.54 4.98
C GLY A 26 1.00 7.11 6.19
N LEU A 27 1.96 6.19 6.00
CA LEU A 27 2.71 5.59 7.10
C LEU A 27 3.73 6.54 7.74
N ASP A 28 4.32 7.45 6.95
CA ASP A 28 5.31 8.44 7.43
C ASP A 28 4.73 9.36 8.51
N SER A 29 3.41 9.58 8.49
CA SER A 29 2.71 10.38 9.50
C SER A 29 2.32 9.59 10.76
N ARG A 30 2.59 8.28 10.82
CA ARG A 30 2.23 7.40 11.95
C ARG A 30 3.43 7.10 12.85
N PRO A 31 3.20 6.81 14.15
CA PRO A 31 4.25 6.32 15.04
C PRO A 31 4.87 5.02 14.53
N LEU A 32 6.19 4.86 14.72
CA LEU A 32 6.93 3.69 14.27
C LEU A 32 6.38 2.38 14.84
N GLU A 33 5.85 2.40 16.06
CA GLU A 33 5.24 1.21 16.68
C GLU A 33 4.03 0.69 15.90
N GLU A 34 3.34 1.56 15.16
CA GLU A 34 2.18 1.20 14.35
C GLU A 34 2.55 0.72 12.94
N HIS A 35 3.80 0.97 12.50
CA HIS A 35 4.22 0.66 11.13
C HIS A 35 4.13 -0.83 10.83
N ALA A 36 4.54 -1.67 11.78
CA ALA A 36 4.47 -3.12 11.62
C ALA A 36 3.02 -3.58 11.40
N ALA A 37 2.07 -3.09 12.20
CA ALA A 37 0.66 -3.47 12.06
C ALA A 37 0.07 -3.04 10.71
N VAL A 38 0.39 -1.81 10.26
CA VAL A 38 -0.07 -1.31 8.95
C VAL A 38 0.55 -2.10 7.80
N PHE A 39 1.83 -2.46 7.88
CA PHE A 39 2.48 -3.27 6.85
C PHE A 39 1.88 -4.68 6.78
N GLU A 40 1.58 -5.32 7.91
CA GLU A 40 0.92 -6.63 7.93
C GLU A 40 -0.48 -6.56 7.32
N GLU A 41 -1.27 -5.52 7.62
CA GLU A 41 -2.58 -5.30 7.01
C GLU A 41 -2.47 -5.09 5.49
N ALA A 42 -1.56 -4.22 5.06
CA ALA A 42 -1.27 -3.95 3.66
C ALA A 42 -0.86 -5.23 2.91
N HIS A 43 0.01 -6.03 3.52
CA HIS A 43 0.50 -7.28 2.94
C HIS A 43 -0.61 -8.33 2.84
N ALA A 44 -1.44 -8.48 3.89
CA ALA A 44 -2.59 -9.37 3.87
C ALA A 44 -3.63 -8.97 2.80
N GLY A 45 -3.92 -7.67 2.67
CA GLY A 45 -4.83 -7.14 1.65
C GLY A 45 -4.32 -7.39 0.23
N LEU A 46 -3.02 -7.16 0.00
CA LEU A 46 -2.38 -7.42 -1.29
C LEU A 46 -2.40 -8.92 -1.62
N ARG A 47 -2.02 -9.76 -0.65
CA ARG A 47 -2.03 -11.22 -0.80
C ARG A 47 -3.42 -11.72 -1.17
N HIS A 48 -4.45 -11.28 -0.45
CA HIS A 48 -5.84 -11.64 -0.73
C HIS A 48 -6.27 -11.27 -2.15
N THR A 49 -5.90 -10.06 -2.60
CA THR A 49 -6.21 -9.55 -3.94
C THR A 49 -5.49 -10.36 -5.02
N LEU A 50 -4.24 -10.73 -4.80
CA LEU A 50 -3.47 -11.57 -5.74
C LEU A 50 -3.97 -13.02 -5.78
N ASP A 51 -4.43 -13.55 -4.65
CA ASP A 51 -5.03 -14.88 -4.55
C ASP A 51 -6.46 -14.91 -5.16
N ASN A 52 -7.17 -13.78 -5.15
CA ASN A 52 -8.51 -13.61 -5.72
C ASN A 52 -8.53 -12.42 -6.69
N PRO A 53 -7.84 -12.53 -7.85
CA PRO A 53 -7.71 -11.40 -8.75
C PRO A 53 -9.10 -10.94 -9.19
N PRO A 54 -9.40 -9.63 -9.11
CA PRO A 54 -10.63 -9.11 -9.67
C PRO A 54 -10.62 -9.43 -11.16
N THR A 55 -11.69 -10.02 -11.68
CA THR A 55 -11.85 -10.20 -13.11
C THR A 55 -11.78 -8.82 -13.76
N SER A 56 -10.71 -8.55 -14.50
CA SER A 56 -10.61 -7.36 -15.33
C SER A 56 -11.83 -7.32 -16.24
N GLN A 57 -12.73 -6.35 -16.02
CA GLN A 57 -13.84 -6.08 -16.94
C GLN A 57 -13.33 -5.44 -18.23
#